data_AF-R6LYF8-F1
#
_entry.id   AF-R6LYF8-F1
#
_cell.length_a   1.000
_cell.length_b   1.000
_cell.length_c   1.000
_cell.angle_alpha   90.00
_cell.angle_beta   90.00
_cell.angle_gamma   90.00
#
_symmetry.space_group_name_H-M   'P 1'
#
loop_
_entity.id
_entity.type
_entity.pdbx_description
1 polymer ?
#
loop_
_entity_poly.entity_id
_entity_poly.type
_entity_poly.pdbx_seq_one_letter_code
_entity_poly.pdbx_strand_id
1 'polypeptide(L)'
;MQDDEVGKYKKQTESNISKSNRKSKHKHQYNECLIQYESTFAGKDHISTGLYSYCTRCGKIGDRFKENKSIVKDYLRTIHTSVGKCYSVMSGTELYERYHDKLPVFFVEDIFKDKYINLED
;
A
#
# COMPACT_ATOMS: atom_id res chain seq x y z
N MET A 1 11.17 40.27 44.24
CA MET A 1 11.78 40.46 42.91
C MET A 1 12.32 39.10 42.51
N GLN A 2 11.73 38.51 41.48
CA GLN A 2 12.04 37.18 40.93
C GLN A 2 13.35 37.24 40.15
N ASP A 3 14.17 36.20 40.23
CA ASP A 3 14.89 35.62 39.09
C ASP A 3 15.69 34.40 39.61
N ASP A 4 15.10 33.21 39.52
CA ASP A 4 15.88 31.96 39.54
C ASP A 4 15.60 31.24 38.23
N GLU A 5 16.60 31.41 37.38
CA GLU A 5 16.74 31.06 35.99
C GLU A 5 16.31 29.62 35.70
N VAL A 6 15.21 29.48 34.95
CA VAL A 6 14.75 28.22 34.36
C VAL A 6 15.92 27.60 33.58
N GLY A 7 16.49 26.52 34.12
CA GLY A 7 17.54 25.75 33.48
C GLY A 7 17.17 25.40 32.05
N LYS A 8 17.82 26.07 31.09
CA LYS A 8 17.66 25.83 29.66
C LYS A 8 17.89 24.35 29.37
N TYR A 9 16.82 23.63 29.02
CA TYR A 9 16.91 22.28 28.48
C TYR A 9 17.81 22.31 27.23
N LYS A 10 19.07 21.88 27.39
CA LYS A 10 19.96 21.66 26.25
C LYS A 10 19.42 20.47 25.48
N LYS A 11 18.78 20.72 24.34
CA LYS A 11 18.45 19.67 23.37
C LYS A 11 19.75 18.91 23.08
N GLN A 12 19.75 17.59 23.27
CA GLN A 12 20.85 16.75 22.84
C GLN A 12 20.95 16.85 21.31
N THR A 13 22.02 17.49 20.85
CA THR A 13 22.41 17.53 19.44
C THR A 13 22.93 16.16 19.02
N GLU A 14 22.54 15.77 17.81
CA GLU A 14 22.78 14.49 17.13
C GLU A 14 22.14 13.26 17.76
N SER A 15 20.85 13.09 17.47
CA SER A 15 20.27 11.76 17.38
C SER A 15 21.07 10.95 16.35
N ASN A 16 21.85 9.98 16.83
CA ASN A 16 22.36 8.85 16.04
C ASN A 16 21.18 7.98 15.59
N ILE A 17 20.25 8.52 14.81
CA ILE A 17 19.36 7.71 14.00
C ILE A 17 20.28 7.15 12.92
N SER A 18 20.91 6.02 13.22
CA SER A 18 21.63 5.22 12.26
C SER A 18 20.77 5.16 11.00
N LYS A 19 21.25 5.77 9.92
CA LYS A 19 20.63 5.62 8.61
C LYS A 19 20.73 4.13 8.33
N SER A 20 19.66 3.38 8.61
CA SER A 20 19.67 1.95 8.32
C SER A 20 19.92 1.82 6.82
N ASN A 21 20.93 1.04 6.44
CA ASN A 21 21.30 0.80 5.04
C ASN A 21 20.16 0.17 4.21
N ARG A 22 19.01 -0.10 4.83
CA ARG A 22 17.77 -0.61 4.24
C ARG A 22 16.79 0.48 3.77
N LYS A 23 17.04 1.76 4.05
CA LYS A 23 16.19 2.85 3.53
C LYS A 23 16.55 3.12 2.08
N SER A 24 15.56 3.07 1.19
CA SER A 24 15.73 3.40 -0.22
C SER A 24 16.30 4.82 -0.35
N LYS A 25 17.27 5.01 -1.26
CA LYS A 25 18.02 6.26 -1.42
C LYS A 25 17.21 7.41 -2.05
N HIS A 26 15.96 7.17 -2.42
CA HIS A 26 15.10 8.15 -3.10
C HIS A 26 13.78 8.32 -2.36
N LYS A 27 13.10 9.44 -2.62
CA LYS A 27 11.73 9.66 -2.17
C LYS A 27 10.78 8.81 -3.01
N HIS A 28 10.04 7.92 -2.35
CA HIS A 28 9.07 7.08 -3.03
C HIS A 28 7.94 7.93 -3.64
N GLN A 29 7.80 7.85 -4.96
CA GLN A 29 6.62 8.28 -5.69
C GLN A 29 5.81 7.02 -5.98
N TYR A 30 4.65 6.91 -5.33
CA TYR A 30 3.76 5.77 -5.48
C TYR A 30 2.72 6.05 -6.57
N ASN A 31 2.47 5.05 -7.41
CA ASN A 31 1.33 4.98 -8.32
C ASN A 31 0.48 3.76 -7.97
N GLU A 32 -0.80 3.79 -8.32
CA GLU A 32 -1.68 2.63 -8.14
C GLU A 32 -1.38 1.54 -9.17
N CYS A 33 -1.56 0.30 -8.75
CA CYS A 33 -1.36 -0.90 -9.56
C CYS A 33 -2.28 -2.02 -9.08
N LEU A 34 -2.48 -2.99 -9.97
CA LEU A 34 -3.04 -4.29 -9.59
C LEU A 34 -1.89 -5.27 -9.38
N ILE A 35 -1.94 -6.03 -8.29
CA ILE A 35 -0.98 -7.11 -8.05
C ILE A 35 -1.75 -8.42 -8.05
N GLN A 36 -1.32 -9.33 -8.92
CA GLN A 36 -1.75 -10.71 -8.96
C GLN A 36 -0.75 -11.57 -8.19
N TYR A 37 -1.27 -12.45 -7.35
CA TYR A 37 -0.45 -13.37 -6.58
C TYR A 37 -1.17 -14.70 -6.42
N GLU A 38 -0.39 -15.76 -6.26
CA GLU A 38 -0.92 -17.08 -5.98
C GLU A 38 -1.36 -17.17 -4.52
N SER A 39 -2.55 -17.73 -4.33
CA SER A 39 -3.15 -17.91 -3.02
C SER A 39 -3.77 -19.28 -2.93
N THR A 40 -3.46 -20.01 -1.87
CA THR A 40 -4.04 -21.32 -1.62
C THR A 40 -5.15 -21.19 -0.59
N PHE A 41 -6.39 -21.49 -0.99
CA PHE A 41 -7.54 -21.47 -0.10
C PHE A 41 -8.28 -22.80 -0.17
N ALA A 42 -8.49 -23.42 0.99
CA ALA A 42 -9.14 -24.74 1.09
C ALA A 42 -8.51 -25.83 0.20
N GLY A 43 -7.18 -25.81 0.04
CA GLY A 43 -6.42 -26.79 -0.75
C GLY A 43 -6.52 -26.60 -2.26
N LYS A 44 -7.03 -25.45 -2.73
CA LYS A 44 -7.07 -25.08 -4.15
C LYS A 44 -6.23 -23.84 -4.39
N ASP A 45 -5.44 -23.87 -5.44
CA ASP A 45 -4.61 -22.76 -5.88
C ASP A 45 -5.47 -21.80 -6.70
N HIS A 46 -5.43 -20.54 -6.34
CA HIS A 46 -6.19 -19.47 -6.95
C HIS A 46 -5.30 -18.25 -7.16
N ILE A 47 -5.38 -17.66 -8.35
CA ILE A 47 -4.77 -16.36 -8.61
C ILE A 47 -5.70 -15.30 -8.03
N SER A 48 -5.22 -14.62 -6.98
CA SER A 48 -5.91 -13.49 -6.39
C SER A 48 -5.35 -12.19 -6.98
N THR A 49 -6.23 -11.22 -7.23
CA THR A 49 -5.83 -9.87 -7.64
C THR A 49 -6.23 -8.88 -6.56
N GLY A 50 -5.32 -8.00 -6.18
CA GLY A 50 -5.60 -6.93 -5.22
C GLY A 50 -5.16 -5.56 -5.72
N LEU A 51 -5.75 -4.51 -5.14
CA LEU A 51 -5.42 -3.12 -5.43
C LEU A 51 -4.33 -2.63 -4.47
N TYR A 52 -3.19 -2.25 -5.02
CA TYR A 52 -2.02 -1.80 -4.26
C TYR A 52 -1.46 -0.51 -4.85
N SER A 53 -0.39 -0.02 -4.23
CA SER A 53 0.47 0.97 -4.87
C SER A 53 1.89 0.45 -4.99
N TYR A 54 2.64 0.99 -5.94
CA TYR A 54 4.04 0.65 -6.12
C TYR A 54 4.87 1.90 -6.38
N CYS A 55 6.12 1.88 -5.96
CA CYS A 55 7.04 2.96 -6.28
C CYS A 55 7.53 2.80 -7.72
N THR A 56 7.25 3.78 -8.57
CA THR A 56 7.60 3.75 -10.00
C THR A 56 9.10 3.68 -10.28
N ARG A 57 9.93 4.00 -9.30
CA ARG A 57 11.40 4.02 -9.45
C ARG A 57 12.11 2.77 -8.94
N CYS A 58 11.52 2.03 -8.01
CA CYS A 58 12.19 0.90 -7.38
C CYS A 58 11.28 -0.29 -7.11
N GLY A 59 10.03 -0.25 -7.59
CA GLY A 59 9.06 -1.32 -7.44
C GLY A 59 8.56 -1.54 -6.01
N LYS A 60 8.94 -0.72 -5.03
CA LYS A 60 8.53 -0.94 -3.64
C LYS A 60 7.01 -0.96 -3.53
N ILE A 61 6.46 -2.04 -2.99
CA ILE A 61 5.02 -2.17 -2.77
C ILE A 61 4.63 -1.29 -1.58
N GLY A 62 3.55 -0.54 -1.78
CA GLY A 62 2.92 0.31 -0.78
C GLY A 62 1.46 -0.06 -0.60
N ASP A 63 0.85 0.53 0.43
CA ASP A 63 -0.56 0.34 0.73
C ASP A 63 -1.46 0.94 -0.36
N ARG A 64 -2.71 0.49 -0.36
CA ARG A 64 -3.76 1.07 -1.22
C ARG A 64 -3.94 2.55 -0.93
N PHE A 65 -4.25 3.31 -1.98
CA PHE A 65 -4.62 4.72 -1.81
C PHE A 65 -5.95 4.88 -1.06
N LYS A 66 -6.09 6.02 -0.39
CA LYS A 66 -7.38 6.43 0.18
C LYS A 66 -8.36 6.69 -0.97
N GLU A 67 -9.64 6.40 -0.74
CA GLU A 67 -10.71 6.50 -1.75
C GLU A 67 -10.72 7.85 -2.49
N ASN A 68 -10.43 8.94 -1.79
CA ASN A 68 -10.41 10.29 -2.37
C ASN A 68 -9.26 10.52 -3.37
N LYS A 69 -8.22 9.69 -3.36
CA LYS A 69 -7.05 9.77 -4.25
C LYS A 69 -6.95 8.59 -5.21
N SER A 70 -7.73 7.54 -4.97
CA SER A 70 -7.74 6.34 -5.80
C SER A 70 -8.48 6.58 -7.10
N ILE A 71 -7.95 6.00 -8.18
CA ILE A 71 -8.62 5.87 -9.47
C ILE A 71 -9.81 4.91 -9.33
N VAL A 72 -9.69 3.88 -8.48
CA VAL A 72 -10.72 2.88 -8.21
C VAL A 72 -11.67 3.38 -7.11
N LYS A 73 -12.63 4.21 -7.51
CA LYS A 73 -13.59 4.82 -6.57
C LYS A 73 -14.68 3.87 -6.08
N ASP A 74 -14.99 2.82 -6.84
CA ASP A 74 -16.05 1.86 -6.55
C ASP A 74 -15.55 0.57 -5.87
N TYR A 75 -14.33 0.61 -5.32
CA TYR A 75 -13.70 -0.50 -4.63
C TYR A 75 -14.51 -0.96 -3.41
N LEU A 76 -15.02 0.00 -2.62
CA LEU A 76 -15.89 -0.25 -1.47
C LEU A 76 -17.31 0.19 -1.84
N ARG A 77 -18.27 -0.74 -1.74
CA ARG A 77 -19.68 -0.51 -2.03
C ARG A 77 -20.49 -0.61 -0.75
N THR A 78 -21.38 0.35 -0.53
CA THR A 78 -22.33 0.28 0.57
C THR A 78 -23.57 -0.47 0.10
N ILE A 79 -23.90 -1.56 0.77
CA ILE A 79 -25.10 -2.37 0.55
C ILE A 79 -26.07 -2.10 1.69
N HIS A 80 -27.30 -1.74 1.35
CA HIS A 80 -28.38 -1.59 2.32
C HIS A 80 -29.12 -2.93 2.42
N THR A 81 -29.11 -3.52 3.61
CA THR A 81 -29.82 -4.75 3.94
C THR A 81 -30.95 -4.46 4.91
N SER A 82 -31.87 -5.40 5.10
CA SER A 82 -32.94 -5.31 6.11
C SER A 82 -32.42 -5.14 7.54
N VAL A 83 -31.17 -5.53 7.80
CA VAL A 83 -30.51 -5.45 9.11
C VAL A 83 -29.70 -4.16 9.27
N GLY A 84 -29.45 -3.42 8.19
CA GLY A 84 -28.71 -2.16 8.20
C GLY A 84 -27.74 -1.99 7.03
N LYS A 85 -26.78 -1.07 7.18
CA LYS A 85 -25.75 -0.79 6.18
C LYS A 85 -24.58 -1.77 6.33
N CYS A 86 -24.24 -2.45 5.24
CA CYS A 86 -23.06 -3.30 5.13
C CYS A 86 -22.11 -2.73 4.07
N TYR A 87 -20.82 -3.05 4.18
CA TYR A 87 -19.84 -2.70 3.16
C TYR A 87 -19.38 -3.97 2.46
N SER A 88 -19.34 -3.93 1.14
CA SER A 88 -18.83 -4.98 0.27
C SER A 88 -17.62 -4.46 -0.49
N VAL A 89 -16.59 -5.28 -0.57
CA VAL A 89 -15.38 -4.98 -1.33
C VAL A 89 -15.48 -5.65 -2.69
N MET A 90 -15.11 -4.94 -3.75
CA MET A 90 -14.99 -5.49 -5.09
C MET A 90 -14.08 -6.72 -5.08
N SER A 91 -14.53 -7.80 -5.71
CA SER A 91 -13.74 -9.02 -5.81
C SER A 91 -12.48 -8.79 -6.66
N GLY A 92 -11.41 -9.57 -6.42
CA GLY A 92 -10.18 -9.48 -7.20
C GLY A 92 -10.40 -9.71 -8.71
N THR A 93 -11.29 -10.64 -9.06
CA THR A 93 -11.66 -10.91 -10.46
C THR A 93 -12.35 -9.71 -11.10
N GLU A 94 -13.36 -9.13 -10.45
CA GLU A 94 -14.06 -7.93 -10.95
C GLU A 94 -13.10 -6.73 -11.06
N LEU A 95 -12.17 -6.61 -10.11
CA LEU A 95 -11.16 -5.55 -10.11
C LEU A 95 -10.23 -5.68 -11.33
N TYR A 96 -9.75 -6.89 -11.62
CA TYR A 96 -8.92 -7.15 -12.79
C TYR A 96 -9.67 -6.82 -14.08
N GLU A 97 -10.85 -7.39 -14.28
CA GLU A 97 -11.66 -7.19 -15.51
C GLU A 97 -11.93 -5.72 -15.79
N ARG A 98 -12.19 -4.89 -14.76
CA ARG A 98 -12.53 -3.47 -14.94
C ARG A 98 -11.33 -2.53 -15.12
N TYR A 99 -10.18 -2.88 -14.56
CA TYR A 99 -9.06 -1.96 -14.39
C TYR A 99 -7.72 -2.44 -14.96
N HIS A 100 -7.61 -3.67 -15.47
CA HIS A 100 -6.37 -4.17 -16.09
C HIS A 100 -5.87 -3.31 -17.26
N ASP A 101 -6.77 -2.69 -18.02
CA ASP A 101 -6.39 -1.77 -19.12
C ASP A 101 -5.96 -0.38 -18.63
N LYS A 102 -6.28 -0.01 -17.39
CA LYS A 102 -6.11 1.35 -16.84
C LYS A 102 -4.98 1.44 -15.84
N LEU A 103 -4.67 0.34 -15.16
CA LEU A 103 -3.66 0.24 -14.11
C LEU A 103 -2.62 -0.80 -14.52
N PRO A 104 -1.34 -0.56 -14.21
CA PRO A 104 -0.31 -1.57 -14.42
C PRO A 104 -0.62 -2.80 -13.57
N VAL A 105 -0.49 -3.97 -14.18
CA VAL A 105 -0.68 -5.26 -13.53
C VAL A 105 0.67 -5.91 -13.34
N PHE A 106 0.96 -6.35 -12.13
CA PHE A 106 2.19 -7.07 -11.79
C PHE A 106 1.87 -8.43 -11.20
N PHE A 107 2.73 -9.40 -11.44
CA PHE A 107 2.66 -10.72 -10.81
C PHE A 107 3.75 -10.86 -9.75
N VAL A 108 3.37 -11.40 -8.60
CA VAL A 108 4.24 -11.61 -7.43
C VAL A 108 3.92 -12.97 -6.83
N GLU A 109 4.93 -13.75 -6.45
CA GLU A 109 4.72 -15.09 -5.89
C GLU A 109 4.07 -15.03 -4.50
N ASP A 110 4.61 -14.21 -3.58
CA ASP A 110 4.08 -14.10 -2.23
C ASP A 110 4.05 -12.64 -1.78
N ILE A 111 2.88 -12.01 -1.85
CA ILE A 111 2.69 -10.61 -1.48
C ILE A 111 3.01 -10.29 -0.01
N PHE A 112 3.05 -11.28 0.88
CA PHE A 112 3.41 -11.07 2.29
C PHE A 112 4.93 -11.11 2.52
N LYS A 113 5.66 -11.83 1.67
CA LYS A 113 7.14 -11.89 1.72
C LYS A 113 7.77 -10.83 0.81
N ASP A 114 7.20 -10.64 -0.36
CA ASP A 114 7.70 -9.76 -1.39
C ASP A 114 7.32 -8.31 -1.08
N LYS A 115 8.34 -7.46 -0.92
CA LYS A 115 8.18 -6.03 -0.61
C LYS A 115 8.38 -5.15 -1.84
N TYR A 116 8.76 -5.75 -2.95
CA TYR A 116 9.18 -5.08 -4.17
C TYR A 116 8.69 -5.89 -5.36
N ILE A 117 8.25 -5.16 -6.38
CA ILE A 117 7.91 -5.67 -7.70
C ILE A 117 9.16 -5.52 -8.57
N ASN A 118 9.41 -6.49 -9.43
CA ASN A 118 10.40 -6.35 -10.48
C ASN A 118 9.81 -5.44 -11.56
N LEU A 119 10.29 -4.20 -11.61
CA LEU A 119 10.05 -3.35 -12.76
C LEU A 119 10.98 -3.86 -13.85
N GLU A 120 10.46 -4.65 -14.79
CA GLU A 120 11.21 -4.96 -16.01
C GLU A 120 11.49 -3.63 -16.73
N ASP A 121 12.77 -3.37 -17.02
CA ASP A 121 13.26 -2.20 -17.77
C ASP A 121 12.98 -2.33 -19.27
#